data_AF-A0A7W5M063-F1
#
_entry.id   AF-A0A7W5M063-F1
#
_cell.length_a   1.000
_cell.length_b   1.000
_cell.length_c   1.000
_cell.angle_alpha   90.00
_cell.angle_beta   90.00
_cell.angle_gamma   90.00
#
_symmetry.space_group_name_H-M   'P 1'
#
loop_
_entity.id
_entity.type
_entity.pdbx_description
1 polymer ?
#
loop_
_entity_poly.entity_id
_entity_poly.type
_entity_poly.pdbx_seq_one_letter_code
_entity_poly.pdbx_strand_id
1 'polypeptide(L)' 'MTTYTVAFSGERLDRIAKKTLQTEHQGAVEALLGANPELADLAASGFVPGGTLITIPITFKPAPTVAQVLAWE' A
#
# COMPACT_ATOMS: atom_id res chain seq x y z
N MET A 1 -13.30 2.02 -7.23
CA MET A 1 -12.50 1.07 -6.43
C MET A 1 -11.67 0.28 -7.42
N THR A 2 -10.36 0.16 -7.20
CA THR A 2 -9.47 -0.57 -8.10
C THR A 2 -8.93 -1.78 -7.35
N THR A 3 -8.95 -2.96 -7.97
CA THR A 3 -8.44 -4.19 -7.35
C THR A 3 -7.02 -4.46 -7.79
N TYR A 4 -6.13 -4.72 -6.84
CA TYR A 4 -4.75 -5.13 -7.08
C TYR A 4 -4.58 -6.59 -6.68
N THR A 5 -4.01 -7.41 -7.57
CA THR A 5 -3.68 -8.81 -7.25
C THR A 5 -2.23 -8.90 -6.83
N VAL A 6 -1.98 -9.46 -5.64
CA VAL A 6 -0.62 -9.71 -5.15
C VAL A 6 0.02 -10.81 -6.00
N ALA A 7 1.26 -10.57 -6.43
CA ALA A 7 2.02 -11.56 -7.20
C ALA A 7 2.17 -12.87 -6.42
N PHE A 8 2.22 -14.02 -7.13
CA PHE A 8 2.22 -15.36 -6.52
C PHE A 8 3.32 -15.62 -5.49
N SER A 9 4.44 -14.89 -5.55
CA SER A 9 5.52 -14.97 -4.56
C SER A 9 5.16 -14.37 -3.18
N GLY A 10 4.01 -13.72 -3.08
CA GLY A 10 3.65 -12.87 -1.94
C GLY A 10 4.47 -11.57 -1.92
N GLU A 11 3.92 -10.54 -1.29
CA GLU A 11 4.59 -9.24 -1.21
C GLU A 11 4.33 -8.59 0.15
N ARG A 12 5.31 -7.81 0.62
CA ARG A 12 5.15 -7.03 1.86
C ARG A 12 4.07 -5.96 1.65
N LEU A 13 3.22 -5.79 2.65
CA LEU A 13 2.12 -4.81 2.63
C LEU A 13 2.62 -3.39 2.32
N ASP A 14 3.78 -3.05 2.86
CA ASP A 14 4.49 -1.78 2.65
C ASP A 14 4.89 -1.54 1.18
N ARG A 15 5.39 -2.57 0.49
CA ARG A 15 5.69 -2.50 -0.95
C ARG A 15 4.44 -2.39 -1.80
N ILE A 16 3.36 -3.07 -1.40
CA ILE A 16 2.07 -2.96 -2.09
C ILE A 16 1.56 -1.52 -1.96
N ALA A 17 1.58 -0.94 -0.75
CA ALA A 17 1.24 0.45 -0.52
C ALA A 17 2.08 1.38 -1.40
N LYS A 18 3.40 1.20 -1.43
CA LYS A 18 4.30 1.96 -2.31
C LYS A 18 3.97 1.84 -3.78
N LYS A 19 3.68 0.64 -4.29
CA LYS A 19 3.37 0.43 -5.71
C LYS A 19 2.01 1.00 -6.11
N THR A 20 1.04 0.93 -5.21
CA THR A 20 -0.36 1.18 -5.54
C THR A 20 -0.82 2.56 -5.12
N LEU A 21 -0.47 2.99 -3.92
CA LEU A 21 -0.75 4.30 -3.35
C LEU A 21 0.43 5.27 -3.50
N GLN A 22 1.49 4.85 -4.20
CA GLN A 22 2.73 5.63 -4.45
C GLN A 22 3.51 6.00 -3.18
N THR A 23 3.08 5.52 -2.01
CA THR A 23 3.74 5.77 -0.73
C THR A 23 3.53 4.59 0.23
N GLU A 24 4.54 4.32 1.04
CA GLU A 24 4.49 3.37 2.16
C GLU A 24 4.18 4.07 3.49
N HIS A 25 4.24 5.41 3.52
CA HIS A 25 4.06 6.24 4.71
C HIS A 25 2.70 6.98 4.69
N GLN A 26 2.45 7.81 5.71
CA GLN A 26 1.26 8.68 5.82
C GLN A 26 -0.08 7.91 5.90
N GLY A 27 -0.10 6.79 6.60
CA GLY A 27 -1.32 6.01 6.78
C GLY A 27 -1.81 5.30 5.51
N ALA A 28 -0.97 5.14 4.48
CA ALA A 28 -1.30 4.35 3.29
C ALA A 28 -1.59 2.88 3.64
N VAL A 29 -0.81 2.30 4.56
CA VAL A 29 -1.04 0.97 5.10
C VAL A 29 -2.36 0.92 5.88
N GLU A 30 -2.62 1.92 6.72
CA GLU A 30 -3.88 2.01 7.49
C GLU A 30 -5.09 2.19 6.58
N ALA A 31 -4.97 2.95 5.50
CA ALA A 31 -6.03 3.13 4.50
C ALA A 31 -6.31 1.82 3.74
N LEU A 32 -5.27 1.05 3.41
CA LEU A 32 -5.42 -0.28 2.80
C LEU A 32 -6.07 -1.27 3.77
N LEU A 33 -5.66 -1.27 5.03
CA LEU A 33 -6.25 -2.12 6.07
C LEU A 33 -7.70 -1.72 6.39
N GLY A 34 -8.00 -0.41 6.41
CA GLY A 34 -9.36 0.09 6.59
C GLY A 34 -10.29 -0.27 5.43
N ALA A 35 -9.75 -0.32 4.20
CA ALA A 35 -10.50 -0.79 3.03
C ALA A 35 -10.62 -2.31 2.94
N ASN A 36 -9.73 -3.06 3.60
CA ASN A 36 -9.67 -4.52 3.55
C ASN A 36 -9.35 -5.07 4.96
N PRO A 37 -10.35 -5.20 5.85
CA PRO A 37 -10.12 -5.67 7.21
C PRO A 37 -9.55 -7.09 7.24
N GLU A 38 -9.86 -7.92 6.24
CA GLU A 38 -9.30 -9.27 6.06
C GLU A 38 -7.77 -9.30 5.85
N LEU A 39 -7.19 -8.22 5.31
CA LEU A 39 -5.74 -8.11 5.17
C LEU A 39 -5.05 -7.93 6.51
N ALA A 40 -5.73 -7.41 7.54
CA ALA A 40 -5.12 -7.23 8.86
C ALA A 40 -4.71 -8.57 9.49
N ASP A 41 -5.55 -9.59 9.29
CA ASP A 41 -5.29 -10.94 9.80
C ASP A 41 -4.27 -11.66 8.91
N LEU A 42 -4.45 -11.60 7.58
CA LEU A 42 -3.55 -12.24 6.61
C LEU A 42 -2.15 -11.63 6.59
N ALA A 43 -2.02 -10.33 6.86
CA ALA A 43 -0.78 -9.59 6.88
C ALA A 43 -0.29 -9.29 8.30
N ALA A 44 -0.71 -10.07 9.31
CA ALA A 44 -0.27 -9.88 10.70
C ALA A 44 1.26 -9.91 10.85
N SER A 45 1.97 -10.64 9.98
CA SER A 45 3.44 -10.64 9.90
C SER A 45 4.02 -9.59 8.93
N GLY A 46 3.20 -8.69 8.40
CA GLY A 46 3.59 -7.68 7.40
C GLY A 46 3.77 -8.21 5.98
N PHE A 47 3.38 -9.48 5.73
CA PHE A 47 3.54 -10.16 4.45
C PHE A 47 2.18 -10.65 3.95
N VAL A 48 1.81 -10.29 2.71
CA VAL A 48 0.57 -10.71 2.08
C VAL A 48 0.86 -11.90 1.16
N PRO A 49 0.16 -13.03 1.30
CA PRO A 49 0.36 -14.18 0.42
C PRO A 49 -0.02 -13.85 -1.03
N GLY A 50 0.66 -14.50 -1.96
CA GLY A 50 0.41 -14.32 -3.39
C GLY A 50 -0.97 -14.83 -3.80
N GLY A 51 -1.58 -14.15 -4.78
CA GLY A 51 -2.97 -14.42 -5.20
C GLY A 51 -4.03 -13.71 -4.36
N THR A 52 -3.63 -12.97 -3.32
CA THR A 52 -4.57 -12.15 -2.54
C THR A 52 -5.06 -10.96 -3.38
N LEU A 53 -6.37 -10.73 -3.35
CA LEU A 53 -6.99 -9.56 -3.95
C LEU A 53 -7.08 -8.44 -2.92
N ILE A 54 -6.55 -7.28 -3.27
CA ILE A 54 -6.52 -6.10 -2.42
C ILE A 54 -7.38 -5.02 -3.08
N THR A 55 -8.38 -4.52 -2.35
CA THR A 55 -9.20 -3.41 -2.80
C THR A 55 -8.51 -2.10 -2.46
N ILE A 56 -8.24 -1.29 -3.47
CA ILE A 56 -7.51 -0.03 -3.29
C ILE A 56 -8.51 1.12 -3.24
N PRO A 57 -8.55 1.87 -2.12
CA PRO A 57 -9.42 3.02 -1.99
C PRO A 57 -8.93 4.13 -2.93
N ILE A 58 -9.72 4.42 -3.97
CA ILE A 58 -9.45 5.50 -4.94
C ILE A 58 -9.48 6.90 -4.31
N THR A 59 -10.01 7.00 -3.09
CA THR A 59 -10.09 8.22 -2.30
C THR A 59 -8.81 8.51 -1.53
N PHE A 60 -7.88 7.55 -1.46
CA PHE A 60 -6.59 7.80 -0.82
C PHE A 60 -5.77 8.74 -1.70
N LYS A 61 -5.55 9.95 -1.19
CA LYS A 61 -4.68 10.95 -1.81
C LYS A 61 -3.49 11.10 -0.87
N PRO A 62 -2.30 10.55 -1.21
CA PRO A 62 -1.11 10.77 -0.40
C PRO A 62 -0.87 12.28 -0.29
N ALA A 63 -0.49 12.77 0.90
CA ALA A 63 -0.05 14.15 1.01
C ALA A 63 1.18 14.29 0.11
N PRO A 64 1.24 15.34 -0.74
CA PRO A 64 2.26 15.44 -1.78
C PRO A 64 3.64 15.27 -1.14
N THR A 65 4.36 14.23 -1.58
CA THR A 65 5.79 14.07 -1.29
C THR A 65 6.42 15.38 -1.69
N VAL A 66 6.89 16.15 -0.70
CA VAL A 66 7.66 17.37 -0.95
C VAL A 66 8.83 16.89 -1.79
N ALA A 67 8.83 17.25 -3.08
CA ALA A 67 9.97 16.99 -3.94
C ALA A 67 11.15 17.64 -3.23
N GLN A 68 12.01 16.83 -2.64
CA GLN A 68 13.19 17.32 -1.96
C GLN A 68 14.08 17.85 -3.09
N VAL A 69 13.94 19.14 -3.37
CA VAL A 69 14.85 19.87 -4.25
C VAL A 69 16.20 19.74 -3.58
N LEU A 70 17.10 18.96 -4.19
CA LEU A 70 18.50 18.90 -3.78
C LEU A 70 19.04 20.32 -3.93
N ALA A 71 19.23 21.00 -2.80
CA ALA A 71 19.82 22.32 -2.72
C ALA A 71 21.34 22.16 -2.82
N TRP A 72 21.86 21.93 -4.02
CA TRP A 72 23.28 22.12 -4.28
C TRP A 72 23.44 23.02 -5.50
N GLU A 73 24.34 23.98 -5.36
CA GLU A 73 24.74 25.03 -6.31
C GLU A 73 25.64 24.50 -7.44
#